data_AF-A0AAE5RWQ3-F1
#
_entry.id   AF-A0AAE5RWQ3-F1
#
_cell.length_a   1.000
_cell.length_b   1.000
_cell.length_c   1.000
_cell.angle_alpha   90.00
_cell.angle_beta   90.00
_cell.angle_gamma   90.00
#
_symmetry.space_group_name_H-M   'P 1'
#
loop_
_entity.id
_entity.type
_entity.pdbx_description
1 polymer ?
#
loop_
_entity_poly.entity_id
_entity_poly.type
_entity_poly.pdbx_seq_one_letter_code
_entity_poly.pdbx_strand_id
1 'polypeptide(L)'
;MYIDWALIQRDWDWAGHMLEAIVMAAIVALLARLIVKWRDAVVIGLAFAAGHFHGREKRDYEVSVHMQPPHLEAYYFWNWSWDQATDFWPTALLCVGLLIWWVKKR
;
A
#
# COMPACT_ATOMS: atom_id res chain seq x y z
N MET A 1 -26.69 -17.30 -4.61
CA MET A 1 -25.61 -16.58 -5.34
C MET A 1 -24.31 -17.27 -4.96
N TYR A 2 -23.64 -17.90 -5.93
CA TYR A 2 -22.32 -18.50 -5.72
C TYR A 2 -21.28 -17.43 -6.07
N ILE A 3 -20.46 -17.03 -5.09
CA ILE A 3 -19.36 -16.10 -5.31
C ILE A 3 -18.12 -16.94 -5.59
N ASP A 4 -17.55 -16.76 -6.78
CA ASP A 4 -16.26 -17.38 -7.12
C ASP A 4 -15.13 -16.56 -6.50
N TRP A 5 -14.69 -17.00 -5.32
CA TRP A 5 -13.61 -16.34 -4.59
C TRP A 5 -12.27 -16.42 -5.32
N ALA A 6 -12.04 -17.44 -6.16
CA ALA A 6 -10.81 -17.56 -6.92
C ALA A 6 -10.76 -16.51 -8.05
N LEU A 7 -11.90 -16.24 -8.69
CA LEU A 7 -12.03 -15.13 -9.65
C LEU A 7 -11.75 -13.78 -8.99
N ILE A 8 -12.36 -13.52 -7.82
CA ILE A 8 -12.16 -12.27 -7.09
C ILE A 8 -10.70 -12.12 -6.67
N GLN A 9 -10.09 -13.16 -6.10
CA GLN A 9 -8.69 -13.11 -5.69
C GLN A 9 -7.74 -12.94 -6.89
N ARG A 10 -8.05 -13.51 -8.05
CA ARG A 10 -7.19 -13.35 -9.22
C ARG A 10 -7.33 -11.98 -9.88
N ASP A 11 -8.55 -11.48 -9.98
CA ASP A 11 -8.86 -10.33 -10.86
C ASP A 11 -9.15 -9.03 -10.08
N TRP A 12 -9.37 -9.10 -8.76
CA TRP A 12 -9.81 -7.97 -7.91
C TRP A 12 -9.01 -7.77 -6.61
N ASP A 13 -7.95 -8.55 -6.34
CA ASP A 13 -7.14 -8.40 -5.11
C ASP A 13 -6.57 -6.99 -4.95
N TRP A 14 -6.11 -6.40 -6.06
CA TRP A 14 -5.65 -5.00 -6.14
C TRP A 14 -6.67 -3.99 -5.58
N ALA A 15 -7.96 -4.19 -5.84
CA ALA A 15 -9.01 -3.32 -5.32
C ALA A 15 -9.25 -3.53 -3.82
N GLY A 16 -9.08 -4.78 -3.36
CA GLY A 16 -9.03 -5.11 -1.94
C GLY A 16 -7.90 -4.39 -1.22
N HIS A 17 -6.71 -4.33 -1.82
CA HIS A 17 -5.56 -3.62 -1.28
C HIS A 17 -5.74 -2.09 -1.26
N MET A 18 -6.37 -1.52 -2.28
CA MET A 18 -6.77 -0.11 -2.24
C MET A 18 -7.70 0.20 -1.06
N LEU A 19 -8.68 -0.66 -0.79
CA LEU A 19 -9.58 -0.50 0.35
C LEU A 19 -8.82 -0.66 1.67
N GLU A 20 -7.99 -1.71 1.79
CA GLU A 20 -7.13 -1.95 2.95
C GLU A 20 -6.25 -0.74 3.25
N ALA A 21 -5.67 -0.10 2.23
CA ALA A 21 -4.85 1.09 2.38
C ALA A 21 -5.63 2.30 2.91
N ILE A 22 -6.87 2.51 2.44
CA ILE A 22 -7.74 3.57 2.97
C ILE A 22 -8.06 3.32 4.44
N VAL A 23 -8.46 2.09 4.79
CA VAL A 23 -8.80 1.72 6.17
C VAL A 23 -7.58 1.87 7.07
N MET A 24 -6.42 1.38 6.65
CA MET A 24 -5.16 1.50 7.38
C MET A 24 -4.76 2.96 7.58
N ALA A 25 -4.81 3.78 6.53
CA ALA A 25 -4.52 5.20 6.60
C ALA A 25 -5.47 5.91 7.58
N ALA A 26 -6.76 5.57 7.57
CA ALA A 26 -7.74 6.12 8.49
C ALA A 26 -7.44 5.74 9.95
N ILE A 27 -7.14 4.46 10.22
CA ILE A 27 -6.78 3.99 11.56
C ILE A 27 -5.52 4.72 12.06
N VAL A 28 -4.47 4.77 11.26
CA VAL A 28 -3.21 5.43 11.63
C VAL A 28 -3.40 6.94 11.82
N ALA A 29 -4.22 7.59 10.99
CA ALA A 29 -4.55 8.99 11.16
C ALA A 29 -5.31 9.24 12.48
N LEU A 30 -6.27 8.38 12.84
CA LEU A 30 -7.00 8.49 14.11
C LEU A 30 -6.06 8.34 15.32
N LEU A 31 -5.08 7.43 15.24
CA LEU A 31 -4.06 7.27 16.27
C LEU A 31 -3.13 8.49 16.34
N ALA A 32 -2.63 8.96 15.20
CA ALA A 32 -1.75 10.13 15.11
C ALA A 32 -2.44 11.42 15.59
N ARG A 33 -3.77 11.51 15.43
CA ARG A 33 -4.58 12.66 15.87
C ARG A 33 -4.49 12.95 17.36
N LEU A 34 -4.12 11.96 18.17
CA LEU A 34 -3.87 12.13 19.62
C LEU A 34 -2.67 13.04 19.90
N ILE A 35 -1.77 13.22 18.91
CA ILE A 35 -0.49 13.93 19.06
C ILE A 35 -0.44 15.15 18.13
N VAL A 36 -0.99 15.06 16.91
CA VAL A 36 -0.88 16.10 15.88
C VAL A 36 -2.24 16.63 15.42
N LYS A 37 -2.23 17.72 14.64
CA LYS A 37 -3.44 18.30 14.04
C LYS A 37 -4.00 17.35 12.97
N TRP A 38 -5.30 17.46 12.70
CA TRP A 38 -5.99 16.64 11.68
C TRP A 38 -5.29 16.62 10.32
N ARG A 39 -4.82 17.79 9.86
CA ARG A 39 -4.09 17.91 8.60
C ARG A 39 -2.89 16.98 8.55
N ASP A 40 -2.05 17.03 9.58
CA ASP A 40 -0.81 16.26 9.66
C ASP A 40 -1.07 14.79 9.96
N ALA A 41 -2.11 14.49 10.76
CA ALA A 41 -2.53 13.12 11.06
C ALA A 41 -2.92 12.34 9.80
N VAL A 42 -3.68 12.96 8.88
CA VAL A 42 -4.05 12.34 7.61
C VAL A 42 -2.84 12.16 6.69
N VAL A 43 -1.91 13.12 6.68
CA VAL A 43 -0.63 12.98 5.96
C VAL A 43 0.16 11.78 6.48
N ILE A 44 0.27 11.62 7.79
CA ILE A 44 0.95 10.49 8.42
C ILE A 44 0.27 9.17 8.04
N GLY A 45 -1.07 9.09 8.14
CA GLY A 45 -1.82 7.89 7.80
C GLY A 45 -1.63 7.46 6.34
N LEU A 46 -1.74 8.40 5.39
CA LEU A 46 -1.55 8.12 3.97
C LEU A 46 -0.11 7.73 3.63
N ALA A 47 0.88 8.40 4.24
CA ALA A 47 2.29 8.06 4.06
C ALA A 47 2.63 6.68 4.64
N PHE A 48 2.06 6.34 5.80
CA PHE A 48 2.21 5.03 6.42
C PHE A 48 1.64 3.93 5.53
N ALA A 49 0.41 4.10 5.02
CA ALA A 49 -0.22 3.11 4.15
C ALA A 49 0.61 2.89 2.87
N ALA A 50 1.06 3.96 2.20
CA ALA A 50 1.93 3.85 1.03
C ALA A 50 3.23 3.08 1.34
N GLY A 51 3.87 3.37 2.48
CA GLY A 51 5.08 2.67 2.92
C GLY A 51 4.84 1.20 3.30
N HIS A 52 3.69 0.88 3.90
CA HIS A 52 3.30 -0.48 4.23
C HIS A 52 3.19 -1.37 2.99
N PHE A 53 2.45 -0.91 1.98
CA PHE A 53 2.30 -1.66 0.73
C PHE A 53 3.62 -1.76 -0.06
N HIS A 54 4.47 -0.73 0.02
CA HIS A 54 5.82 -0.81 -0.52
C HIS A 54 6.66 -1.90 0.18
N GLY A 55 6.60 -1.97 1.51
CA GLY A 55 7.32 -2.98 2.29
C GLY A 55 6.77 -4.40 2.08
N ARG A 56 5.46 -4.55 1.92
CA ARG A 56 4.82 -5.82 1.57
C ARG A 56 5.32 -6.33 0.23
N GLU A 57 5.33 -5.47 -0.78
CA GLU A 57 5.78 -5.83 -2.12
C GLU A 57 7.25 -6.25 -2.13
N LYS A 58 8.11 -5.50 -1.44
CA LYS A 58 9.51 -5.87 -1.22
C LYS A 58 9.64 -7.29 -0.64
N ARG A 59 8.88 -7.59 0.42
CA ARG A 59 8.89 -8.90 1.09
C ARG A 59 8.41 -10.00 0.15
N ASP A 60 7.35 -9.76 -0.61
CA ASP A 60 6.76 -10.77 -1.49
C ASP A 60 7.74 -11.10 -2.63
N TYR A 61 8.50 -10.11 -3.13
CA TYR A 61 9.63 -10.35 -4.02
C TYR A 61 10.73 -11.19 -3.34
N GLU A 62 11.20 -10.82 -2.13
CA GLU A 62 12.23 -11.57 -1.38
C GLU A 62 11.88 -13.05 -1.24
N VAL A 63 10.62 -13.35 -0.93
CA VAL A 63 10.11 -14.72 -0.79
C VAL A 63 10.07 -15.43 -2.13
N SER A 64 9.59 -14.78 -3.19
CA SER A 64 9.46 -15.40 -4.53
C SER A 64 10.80 -15.89 -5.10
N VAL A 65 11.90 -15.17 -4.81
CA VAL A 65 13.26 -15.49 -5.28
C VAL A 65 14.12 -16.19 -4.22
N HIS A 66 13.55 -16.57 -3.07
CA HIS A 66 14.28 -17.22 -1.97
C HIS A 66 15.55 -16.46 -1.55
N MET A 67 15.44 -15.13 -1.47
CA MET A 67 16.57 -14.24 -1.31
C MET A 67 17.35 -14.54 -0.02
N GLN A 68 18.65 -14.76 -0.14
CA GLN A 68 19.52 -14.93 1.03
C GLN A 68 19.89 -13.57 1.63
N PRO A 69 20.08 -13.45 2.96
CA PRO A 69 20.63 -12.26 3.56
C PRO A 69 22.02 -11.93 2.99
N PRO A 70 22.36 -10.64 2.77
CA PRO A 70 21.54 -9.45 2.99
C PRO A 70 20.60 -9.14 1.80
N HIS A 71 19.32 -8.83 2.07
CA HIS A 71 18.26 -8.64 1.07
C HIS A 71 18.38 -7.31 0.27
N LEU A 72 19.57 -7.01 -0.24
CA LEU A 72 19.89 -5.73 -0.90
C LEU A 72 19.16 -5.60 -2.24
N GLU A 73 19.04 -6.70 -2.98
CA GLU A 73 18.39 -6.68 -4.29
C GLU A 73 16.90 -6.39 -4.22
N ALA A 74 16.26 -6.62 -3.07
CA ALA A 74 14.85 -6.32 -2.87
C ALA A 74 14.56 -4.81 -2.78
N TYR A 75 15.58 -3.96 -2.55
CA TYR A 75 15.43 -2.50 -2.62
C TYR A 75 15.35 -1.97 -4.05
N TYR A 76 15.71 -2.79 -5.04
CA TYR A 76 15.63 -2.44 -6.44
C TYR A 76 14.21 -2.71 -6.96
N PHE A 77 13.35 -1.70 -6.85
CA PHE A 77 11.93 -1.78 -7.23
C PHE A 77 11.68 -2.20 -8.70
N TRP A 78 12.69 -2.08 -9.58
CA TRP A 78 12.63 -2.57 -10.96
C TRP A 78 12.83 -4.09 -11.10
N ASN A 79 13.25 -4.77 -10.04
CA ASN A 79 13.36 -6.22 -9.99
C ASN A 79 12.04 -6.90 -9.55
N TRP A 80 11.09 -6.12 -9.03
CA TRP A 80 9.80 -6.65 -8.59
C TRP A 80 8.99 -7.13 -9.80
N SER A 81 8.26 -8.23 -9.63
CA SER A 81 7.54 -8.86 -10.75
C SER A 81 6.38 -7.98 -11.23
N TRP A 82 6.13 -7.97 -12.54
CA TRP A 82 5.01 -7.20 -13.11
C TRP A 82 3.63 -7.81 -12.79
N ASP A 83 3.55 -9.09 -12.45
CA ASP A 83 2.32 -9.72 -11.91
C ASP A 83 1.95 -9.16 -10.52
N GLN A 84 2.89 -8.49 -9.83
CA GLN A 84 2.67 -7.81 -8.55
C GLN A 84 2.62 -6.27 -8.70
N ALA A 85 2.93 -5.76 -9.90
CA ALA A 85 2.69 -4.36 -10.23
C ALA A 85 1.20 -3.99 -10.16
N THR A 86 0.30 -4.98 -10.21
CA THR A 86 -1.14 -4.80 -10.06
C THR A 86 -1.59 -4.48 -8.63
N ASP A 87 -0.87 -4.87 -7.58
CA ASP A 87 -1.33 -4.66 -6.20
C ASP A 87 -0.70 -3.42 -5.55
N PHE A 88 0.61 -3.25 -5.74
CA PHE A 88 1.34 -2.13 -5.17
C PHE A 88 1.01 -0.80 -5.84
N TRP A 89 1.12 -0.70 -7.18
CA TRP A 89 1.04 0.59 -7.87
C TRP A 89 -0.34 1.26 -7.77
N PRO A 90 -1.47 0.56 -7.93
CA PRO A 90 -2.78 1.18 -7.74
C PRO A 90 -2.96 1.74 -6.33
N THR A 91 -2.48 1.00 -5.33
CA THR A 91 -2.51 1.42 -3.93
C THR A 91 -1.61 2.63 -3.68
N ALA A 92 -0.38 2.61 -4.20
CA ALA A 92 0.56 3.71 -4.08
C ALA A 92 0.04 4.98 -4.78
N LEU A 93 -0.49 4.86 -6.00
CA LEU A 93 -1.06 5.97 -6.76
C LEU A 93 -2.30 6.55 -6.06
N LEU A 94 -3.15 5.69 -5.48
CA LEU A 94 -4.28 6.12 -4.66
C LEU A 94 -3.80 6.94 -3.45
N CYS A 95 -2.87 6.39 -2.65
CA CYS A 95 -2.36 7.08 -1.47
C CYS A 95 -1.70 8.42 -1.81
N VAL A 96 -0.85 8.45 -2.84
CA VAL A 96 -0.19 9.68 -3.32
C VAL A 96 -1.21 10.68 -3.87
N GLY A 97 -2.20 10.22 -4.65
CA GLY A 97 -3.27 11.06 -5.17
C GLY A 97 -4.10 11.70 -4.06
N LEU A 98 -4.50 10.91 -3.06
CA LEU A 98 -5.21 11.39 -1.87
C LEU A 98 -4.35 12.34 -1.05
N LEU A 99 -3.05 12.08 -0.93
CA LEU A 99 -2.11 12.96 -0.21
C LEU A 99 -2.01 14.32 -0.89
N ILE A 100 -1.78 14.34 -2.21
CA ILE A 100 -1.69 15.58 -3.00
C ILE A 100 -3.01 16.34 -2.90
N TRP A 101 -4.14 15.65 -3.05
CA TRP A 101 -5.47 16.25 -2.91
C TRP A 101 -5.66 16.86 -1.52
N TRP A 102 -5.33 16.12 -0.47
CA TRP A 102 -5.47 16.56 0.92
C TRP A 102 -4.61 17.78 1.24
N VAL A 103 -3.36 17.80 0.79
CA VAL A 103 -2.43 18.91 1.02
C VAL A 103 -2.86 20.16 0.24
N LYS A 104 -3.44 19.99 -0.96
CA LYS A 104 -3.93 21.10 -1.80
C LYS A 104 -5.30 21.62 -1.41
N LYS A 105 -6.13 20.81 -0.76
CA LYS A 105 -7.43 21.21 -0.22
C LYS A 105 -7.19 22.22 0.91
N ARG A 106 -7.26 23.50 0.57
CA ARG A 106 -7.17 24.63 1.51
C ARG A 106 -8.26 24.54 2.56
#